data_AF-A0A7V8WU45-F1
#
_entry.id   AF-A0A7V8WU45-F1
#
_cell.length_a   1.000
_cell.length_b   1.000
_cell.length_c   1.000
_cell.angle_alpha   90.00
_cell.angle_beta   90.00
_cell.angle_gamma   90.00
#
_symmetry.space_group_name_H-M   'P 1'
#
loop_
_entity.id
_entity.type
_entity.pdbx_description
1 polymer ?
#
loop_
_entity_poly.entity_id
_entity_poly.type
_entity_poly.pdbx_seq_one_letter_code
_entity_poly.pdbx_strand_id
1 'polypeptide(L)'
;MSDESGMDALGMKEEELYGYLHDLLREEAAEAAEQSGASITDELASPGFAAAEAASTYAIKLILANNAFLTRQLLDLGLLHPGDGEAAG
;
A
#
# COMPACT_ATOMS: atom_id res chain seq x y z
N MET A 1 5.39 2.18 -28.08
CA MET A 1 4.30 2.29 -27.09
C MET A 1 4.67 1.29 -26.04
N SER A 2 5.04 1.76 -24.85
CA SER A 2 5.46 0.88 -23.77
C SER A 2 4.20 0.21 -23.25
N ASP A 3 4.15 -1.11 -23.38
CA ASP A 3 3.16 -1.95 -22.73
C ASP A 3 3.41 -1.86 -21.22
N GLU A 4 2.75 -0.89 -20.56
CA GLU A 4 2.52 -0.97 -19.12
C GLU A 4 1.67 -2.22 -18.89
N SER A 5 2.28 -3.21 -18.26
CA SER A 5 1.69 -4.52 -18.04
C SER A 5 0.36 -4.35 -17.30
N GLY A 6 -0.72 -4.98 -17.79
CA GLY A 6 -2.07 -4.83 -17.23
C GLY A 6 -2.19 -5.16 -15.73
N MET A 7 -1.19 -5.84 -15.14
CA MET A 7 -1.07 -5.98 -13.68
C MET A 7 -0.53 -4.73 -12.97
N ASP A 8 0.45 -4.01 -13.55
CA ASP A 8 0.89 -2.70 -13.02
C ASP A 8 -0.26 -1.65 -13.10
N ALA A 9 -1.25 -1.87 -13.97
CA ALA A 9 -2.40 -0.99 -14.11
C ALA A 9 -3.43 -1.09 -12.95
N LEU A 10 -3.36 -2.13 -12.10
CA LEU A 10 -4.33 -2.34 -11.01
C LEU A 10 -3.93 -1.68 -9.68
N GLY A 11 -2.74 -1.08 -9.61
CA GLY A 11 -2.30 -0.27 -8.49
C GLY A 11 -0.91 -0.66 -7.97
N MET A 12 -0.57 -0.13 -6.79
CA MET A 12 0.71 -0.36 -6.12
C MET A 12 0.88 -1.82 -5.69
N LYS A 13 2.12 -2.31 -5.76
CA LYS A 13 2.53 -3.60 -5.21
C LYS A 13 2.42 -3.58 -3.69
N GLU A 14 2.35 -4.76 -3.08
CA GLU A 14 2.27 -4.92 -1.62
C GLU A 14 3.41 -4.18 -0.91
N GLU A 15 4.65 -4.36 -1.37
CA GLU A 15 5.83 -3.69 -0.81
C GLU A 15 5.76 -2.16 -0.94
N GLU A 16 5.23 -1.67 -2.05
CA GLU A 16 5.06 -0.23 -2.28
C GLU A 16 3.98 0.36 -1.36
N LEU A 17 2.89 -0.36 -1.12
CA LEU A 17 1.83 0.05 -0.19
C LEU A 17 2.34 0.14 1.26
N TYR A 18 3.10 -0.86 1.72
CA TYR A 18 3.68 -0.83 3.05
C TYR A 18 4.78 0.22 3.19
N GLY A 19 5.62 0.39 2.15
CA GLY A 19 6.62 1.46 2.12
C GLY A 19 5.96 2.84 2.23
N TYR A 20 4.92 3.08 1.43
CA TYR A 20 4.16 4.33 1.49
C TYR A 20 3.50 4.56 2.84
N LEU A 21 2.93 3.53 3.47
CA LEU A 21 2.37 3.64 4.82
C LEU A 21 3.45 4.03 5.84
N HIS A 22 4.65 3.45 5.77
CA HIS A 22 5.74 3.80 6.67
C HIS A 22 6.19 5.24 6.51
N ASP A 23 6.31 5.72 5.28
CA ASP A 23 6.67 7.10 4.99
C ASP A 23 5.60 8.07 5.53
N LEU A 24 4.32 7.76 5.30
CA LEU A 24 3.19 8.56 5.81
C LEU A 24 3.16 8.62 7.34
N LEU A 25 3.32 7.49 8.02
CA LEU A 25 3.36 7.46 9.49
C LEU A 25 4.53 8.26 10.05
N ARG A 26 5.67 8.28 9.34
CA ARG A 26 6.85 9.05 9.76
C ARG A 26 6.64 10.55 9.57
N GLU A 27 6.00 10.96 8.49
CA GLU A 27 5.64 12.36 8.22
C GLU A 27 4.68 12.88 9.30
N GLU A 28 3.57 12.16 9.54
CA GLU A 28 2.59 12.51 10.57
C GLU A 28 3.21 12.56 11.99
N ALA A 29 4.11 11.63 12.31
CA ALA A 29 4.80 11.62 13.60
C ALA A 29 5.78 12.80 13.73
N ALA A 30 6.38 13.26 12.63
CA ALA A 30 7.20 14.45 12.62
C ALA A 30 6.38 15.71 12.91
N GLU A 31 5.22 15.84 12.27
CA GLU A 31 4.30 16.96 12.51
C GLU A 31 3.76 16.96 13.95
N ALA A 32 3.38 15.80 14.48
CA ALA A 32 2.94 15.66 15.86
C ALA A 32 4.05 16.03 16.85
N ALA A 33 5.27 15.57 16.62
CA ALA A 33 6.44 15.88 17.44
C ALA A 33 6.76 17.38 17.47
N GLU A 34 6.64 18.07 16.32
CA GLU A 34 6.80 19.53 16.25
C GLU A 34 5.74 20.28 17.08
N GLN A 35 4.52 19.77 17.13
CA GLN A 35 3.41 20.38 17.89
C GLN A 35 3.50 20.08 19.40
N SER A 36 3.91 18.87 19.77
CA SER A 36 3.95 18.39 21.16
C SER A 36 5.29 18.69 21.86
N GLY A 37 6.35 18.95 21.09
CA GLY A 37 7.72 19.05 21.59
C GLY A 37 8.38 17.71 21.92
N ALA A 38 7.74 16.59 21.55
CA ALA A 38 8.31 15.25 21.71
C ALA A 38 9.31 14.91 20.59
N SER A 39 9.94 13.74 20.67
CA SER A 39 10.68 13.20 19.53
C SER A 39 9.77 12.40 18.60
N ILE A 40 10.13 12.34 17.31
CA ILE A 40 9.41 11.51 16.31
C ILE A 40 9.33 10.04 16.77
N THR A 41 10.38 9.54 17.42
CA THR A 41 10.42 8.16 17.91
C THR A 41 9.42 7.93 19.03
N ASP A 42 9.21 8.91 19.90
CA ASP A 42 8.21 8.82 20.98
C ASP A 42 6.79 8.87 20.42
N GLU A 43 6.53 9.72 19.41
CA GLU A 43 5.23 9.81 18.74
C GLU A 43 4.89 8.52 17.99
N LEU A 44 5.85 7.94 17.24
CA LEU A 44 5.67 6.64 16.57
C LEU A 44 5.42 5.50 17.56
N ALA A 45 6.03 5.56 18.75
CA ALA A 45 5.80 4.58 19.81
C ALA A 45 4.48 4.81 20.57
N SER A 46 3.75 5.89 20.28
CA SER A 46 2.52 6.22 20.98
C SER A 46 1.40 5.20 20.65
N PRO A 47 0.46 4.97 21.59
CA PRO A 47 -0.69 4.11 21.33
C PRO A 47 -1.55 4.56 20.14
N GLY A 48 -1.58 5.87 19.87
CA GLY A 48 -2.32 6.44 18.73
C GLY A 48 -1.71 6.01 17.40
N PHE A 49 -0.40 6.16 17.24
CA PHE A 49 0.31 5.73 16.03
C PHE A 49 0.31 4.21 15.87
N ALA A 50 0.49 3.44 16.94
CA ALA A 50 0.39 1.99 16.88
C ALA A 50 -1.00 1.51 16.42
N ALA A 51 -2.07 2.18 16.88
CA ALA A 51 -3.43 1.88 16.43
C ALA A 51 -3.65 2.27 14.96
N ALA A 52 -3.12 3.43 14.53
CA ALA A 52 -3.17 3.86 13.13
C ALA A 52 -2.42 2.90 12.21
N GLU A 53 -1.21 2.48 12.58
CA GLU A 53 -0.42 1.50 11.82
C GLU A 53 -1.17 0.17 11.67
N ALA A 54 -1.74 -0.35 12.77
CA ALA A 54 -2.51 -1.60 12.74
C ALA A 54 -3.76 -1.50 11.85
N ALA A 55 -4.50 -0.39 11.95
CA ALA A 55 -5.70 -0.15 11.13
C ALA A 55 -5.35 -0.03 9.64
N SER A 56 -4.33 0.75 9.30
CA SER A 56 -3.87 0.95 7.93
C SER A 56 -3.30 -0.34 7.33
N THR A 57 -2.55 -1.12 8.12
CA THR A 57 -2.09 -2.46 7.72
C THR A 57 -3.26 -3.38 7.36
N TYR A 58 -4.34 -3.34 8.14
CA TYR A 58 -5.53 -4.12 7.82
C TYR A 58 -6.23 -3.62 6.55
N ALA A 59 -6.27 -2.31 6.32
CA ALA A 59 -6.79 -1.73 5.09
C ALA A 59 -5.99 -2.17 3.86
N ILE A 60 -4.66 -2.20 3.93
CA ILE A 60 -3.79 -2.72 2.87
C ILE A 60 -4.16 -4.17 2.54
N LYS A 61 -4.35 -5.03 3.55
CA LYS A 61 -4.77 -6.43 3.33
C LYS A 61 -6.10 -6.54 2.60
N LEU A 62 -7.07 -5.69 2.92
CA LEU A 62 -8.36 -5.65 2.23
C LEU A 62 -8.21 -5.19 0.77
N ILE A 63 -7.38 -4.18 0.51
CA ILE A 63 -7.09 -3.71 -0.84
C ILE A 63 -6.45 -4.83 -1.68
N LEU A 64 -5.43 -5.50 -1.15
CA LEU A 64 -4.76 -6.60 -1.83
C LEU A 64 -5.72 -7.76 -2.14
N ALA A 65 -6.57 -8.14 -1.17
CA ALA A 65 -7.59 -9.16 -1.37
C ALA A 65 -8.61 -8.76 -2.45
N ASN A 66 -9.04 -7.50 -2.46
CA ASN A 66 -9.95 -6.97 -3.48
C ASN A 66 -9.30 -6.94 -4.87
N ASN A 67 -8.04 -6.50 -4.96
CA ASN A 67 -7.30 -6.48 -6.22
C ASN A 67 -7.13 -7.90 -6.78
N ALA A 68 -6.81 -8.88 -5.94
CA ALA A 68 -6.74 -10.28 -6.34
C ALA A 68 -8.10 -10.81 -6.85
N PHE A 69 -9.20 -10.48 -6.15
CA PHE A 69 -10.55 -10.85 -6.57
C PHE A 69 -10.92 -10.24 -7.93
N LEU A 70 -10.69 -8.94 -8.11
CA LEU A 70 -10.98 -8.23 -9.37
C LEU A 70 -10.13 -8.76 -10.52
N THR A 71 -8.84 -8.96 -10.30
CA THR A 71 -7.92 -9.54 -11.30
C THR A 71 -8.45 -10.87 -11.81
N ARG A 72 -8.91 -11.73 -10.90
CA ARG A 72 -9.49 -13.03 -11.28
C ARG A 72 -10.75 -12.87 -12.14
N GLN A 73 -11.67 -12.00 -11.73
CA GLN A 73 -12.89 -11.73 -12.49
C GLN A 73 -12.59 -11.20 -13.89
N LEU A 74 -11.62 -10.28 -14.02
CA LEU A 74 -11.22 -9.70 -15.30
C LEU A 74 -10.55 -10.73 -16.22
N LEU A 75 -9.73 -11.63 -15.67
CA LEU A 75 -9.16 -12.77 -16.42
C LEU A 75 -10.27 -13.72 -16.89
N ASP A 76 -11.21 -14.07 -16.01
CA ASP A 76 -12.32 -14.97 -16.36
C ASP A 76 -13.25 -14.35 -17.44
N LEU A 77 -13.35 -13.02 -17.50
CA LEU A 77 -14.07 -12.27 -18.54
C LEU A 77 -13.27 -12.08 -19.85
N GLY A 78 -11.98 -12.46 -19.89
CA GLY A 78 -11.09 -12.24 -21.02
C GLY A 78 -10.72 -10.77 -21.26
N LEU A 79 -10.91 -9.92 -20.25
CA LEU A 79 -10.53 -8.50 -20.29
C LEU A 79 -9.05 -8.27 -19.94
N LEU A 80 -8.45 -9.23 -19.23
CA LEU A 80 -7.00 -9.33 -19.01
C LEU A 80 -6.49 -10.63 -19.65
N HIS A 81 -5.26 -10.63 -20.14
CA HIS A 81 -4.63 -11.83 -20.70
C HIS A 81 -3.48 -12.35 -19.81
N PRO A 82 -3.34 -13.67 -19.63
CA PRO A 82 -2.21 -14.24 -18.93
C PRO A 82 -0.93 -13.96 -19.72
N GLY A 83 -0.08 -13.08 -19.20
CA GLY A 83 1.09 -12.53 -19.88
C GLY A 83 1.25 -11.03 -19.68
N ASP A 84 0.17 -10.34 -19.31
CA ASP A 84 0.15 -8.91 -18.97
C ASP A 84 0.86 -8.58 -17.63
N GLY A 85 1.78 -9.43 -17.15
CA GLY A 85 2.48 -9.26 -15.87
C GLY A 85 3.78 -10.06 -15.69
N GLU A 86 4.29 -10.78 -16.70
CA GLU A 86 5.46 -11.67 -16.56
C GLU A 86 6.59 -11.35 -17.55
N ALA A 87 6.90 -10.06 -17.73
CA ALA A 87 8.03 -9.63 -18.56
C ALA A 87 8.87 -8.54 -17.87
N ALA A 88 9.49 -8.88 -16.74
CA ALA A 88 10.65 -8.14 -16.21
C ALA A 88 11.50 -9.08 -15.34
N GLY A 89 12.34 -9.88 -16.01
CA GLY A 89 13.56 -10.44 -15.43
C GLY A 89 14.73 -9.51 -15.67
#